data_AF-S0JDW3-F1
#
_entry.id   AF-S0JDW3-F1
#
_cell.length_a   1.000
_cell.length_b   1.000
_cell.length_c   1.000
_cell.angle_alpha   90.00
_cell.angle_beta   90.00
_cell.angle_gamma   90.00
#
_symmetry.space_group_name_H-M   'P 1'
#
loop_
_entity.id
_entity.type
_entity.pdbx_description
1 polymer ?
#
loop_
_entity_poly.entity_id
_entity_poly.type
_entity_poly.pdbx_seq_one_letter_code
_entity_poly.pdbx_strand_id
1 'polypeptide(L)' 'MSEGEFRAEMRYRMSLAVARAMLEEGAITKEEYSEIDTILLQKHRPILGTLLAGKTLQ' A
#
# COMPACT_ATOMS: atom_id res chain seq x y z
N MET A 1 0.44 5.64 17.90
CA MET A 1 1.31 4.99 16.91
C MET A 1 2.66 4.73 17.54
N SER A 2 3.06 3.47 17.66
CA SER A 2 4.41 3.07 18.08
C SER A 2 5.42 3.29 16.95
N GLU A 3 6.71 3.29 17.28
CA GLU A 3 7.78 3.41 16.27
C GLU A 3 7.75 2.25 15.26
N GLY A 4 7.36 1.05 15.71
CA GLY A 4 7.16 -0.12 14.85
C GLY A 4 6.02 0.10 13.84
N GLU A 5 4.88 0.60 14.32
CA GLU A 5 3.71 0.94 13.49
C GLU A 5 4.05 2.05 12.49
N PHE A 6 4.79 3.08 12.92
CA PHE A 6 5.24 4.15 12.03
C PHE A 6 6.14 3.63 10.91
N ARG A 7 7.10 2.76 11.23
CA ARG A 7 7.95 2.13 10.21
C ARG A 7 7.18 1.23 9.26
N ALA A 8 6.18 0.52 9.76
CA ALA A 8 5.29 -0.30 8.94
C ALA A 8 4.50 0.56 7.94
N GLU A 9 3.92 1.66 8.41
CA GLU A 9 3.22 2.64 7.58
C GLU A 9 4.12 3.23 6.50
N MET A 10 5.33 3.66 6.87
CA MET A 10 6.30 4.22 5.92
C MET A 10 6.68 3.23 4.81
N ARG A 11 7.00 1.97 5.17
CA ARG A 11 7.34 0.94 4.18
C ARG A 11 6.20 0.64 3.23
N TYR A 12 4.98 0.56 3.75
CA TYR A 12 3.78 0.37 2.93
C TYR A 12 3.62 1.51 1.91
N ARG A 13 3.65 2.77 2.36
CA ARG A 13 3.46 3.95 1.50
C ARG A 13 4.55 4.08 0.44
N MET A 14 5.81 3.90 0.82
CA MET A 14 6.93 3.98 -0.14
C MET A 14 6.81 2.91 -1.22
N SER A 15 6.45 1.68 -0.85
CA SER A 15 6.27 0.58 -1.80
C SER A 15 5.08 0.83 -2.73
N LEU A 16 3.96 1.32 -2.18
CA LEU A 16 2.76 1.63 -2.96
C LEU A 16 3.00 2.82 -3.92
N ALA A 17 3.81 3.81 -3.54
CA ALA A 17 4.20 4.91 -4.42
C ALA A 17 4.98 4.42 -5.65
N VAL A 18 5.90 3.46 -5.47
CA VAL A 18 6.61 2.82 -6.59
C VAL A 18 5.64 2.06 -7.49
N ALA A 19 4.74 1.26 -6.91
CA ALA A 19 3.72 0.54 -7.69
C ALA A 19 2.82 1.50 -8.48
N ARG A 20 2.50 2.67 -7.91
CA ARG A 20 1.71 3.71 -8.58
C ARG A 20 2.46 4.28 -9.78
N ALA A 21 3.74 4.59 -9.63
CA ALA A 21 4.56 5.05 -10.75
C ALA A 21 4.62 4.00 -11.88
N MET A 22 4.78 2.72 -11.54
CA MET A 22 4.74 1.62 -12.52
C MET A 22 3.39 1.56 -13.27
N LEU A 23 2.28 1.82 -12.57
CA LEU A 23 0.95 1.88 -13.20
C LEU A 23 0.82 3.09 -14.13
N GLU A 24 1.29 4.26 -13.70
CA GLU A 24 1.25 5.50 -14.48
C GLU A 24 2.13 5.41 -15.74
N GLU A 25 3.25 4.71 -15.67
CA GLU A 25 4.14 4.41 -16.80
C GLU A 25 3.64 3.27 -17.70
N GLY A 26 2.56 2.57 -17.31
CA GLY A 26 2.02 1.43 -18.04
C GLY A 26 2.86 0.15 -17.94
N ALA A 27 3.80 0.08 -17.00
CA ALA A 27 4.62 -1.10 -16.73
C ALA A 27 3.83 -2.23 -16.03
N ILE A 28 2.72 -1.89 -15.38
CA ILE A 28 1.76 -2.84 -14.80
C ILE A 28 0.33 -2.41 -15.12
N THR A 29 -0.56 -3.39 -15.09
CA THR A 29 -2.00 -3.19 -15.20
C THR A 29 -2.61 -2.73 -13.87
N LYS A 30 -3.87 -2.26 -13.94
CA LYS A 30 -4.63 -1.87 -12.74
C LYS A 30 -4.90 -3.07 -11.84
N GLU A 31 -5.11 -4.24 -12.44
CA GLU A 31 -5.33 -5.51 -11.76
C GLU A 31 -4.08 -5.90 -10.96
N GLU A 32 -2.90 -5.88 -11.59
CA GLU A 32 -1.61 -6.14 -10.93
C GLU A 32 -1.33 -5.13 -9.81
N TYR A 33 -1.63 -3.84 -10.03
CA TYR A 33 -1.51 -2.83 -8.99
C TYR A 33 -2.38 -3.17 -7.75
N SER A 34 -3.61 -3.65 -7.96
CA SER A 34 -4.51 -4.06 -6.87
C SER A 34 -4.01 -5.29 -6.11
N GLU A 35 -3.39 -6.24 -6.82
CA GLU A 35 -2.74 -7.40 -6.19
C GLU A 35 -1.53 -6.98 -5.36
N ILE A 36 -0.69 -6.09 -5.90
CA ILE A 36 0.47 -5.52 -5.19
C ILE A 36 0.01 -4.80 -3.91
N ASP A 37 -1.01 -3.95 -3.99
CA ASP A 37 -1.59 -3.28 -2.82
C ASP A 37 -2.03 -4.28 -1.75
N THR A 38 -2.75 -5.33 -2.16
CA THR A 38 -3.20 -6.40 -1.24
C THR A 38 -2.02 -7.11 -0.57
N ILE A 39 -0.98 -7.45 -1.33
CA ILE A 39 0.24 -8.08 -0.80
C ILE A 39 0.95 -7.15 0.19
N LEU A 40 1.07 -5.86 -0.12
CA LEU A 40 1.73 -4.87 0.74
C LEU A 40 0.95 -4.63 2.04
N LEU A 41 -0.39 -4.58 1.98
CA LEU A 41 -1.26 -4.50 3.15
C LEU A 41 -1.04 -5.70 4.09
N GLN A 42 -1.00 -6.92 3.55
CA GLN A 42 -0.77 -8.13 4.36
C GLN A 42 0.64 -8.18 4.96
N LYS A 43 1.64 -7.76 4.18
CA LYS A 43 3.05 -7.78 4.59
C LYS A 43 3.38 -6.78 5.68
N HIS A 44 2.84 -5.56 5.59
CA HIS A 44 3.20 -4.47 6.48
C HIS A 44 2.17 -4.19 7.56
N ARG A 45 0.91 -4.59 7.37
CA ARG A 45 -0.21 -4.32 8.29
C ARG A 45 -0.22 -2.85 8.75
N PRO A 46 -0.21 -1.89 7.81
CA PRO A 46 -0.22 -0.46 8.14
C PRO A 46 -1.49 -0.10 8.91
N ILE A 47 -1.38 0.80 9.89
CA ILE A 47 -2.51 1.17 10.75
C ILE A 47 -3.32 2.36 10.22
N LEU A 48 -2.76 3.17 9.30
CA LEU A 48 -3.48 4.28 8.66
C LEU A 48 -3.89 3.95 7.21
N GLY A 49 -3.38 2.84 6.66
CA GLY A 49 -3.53 2.43 5.26
C GLY A 49 -4.97 2.12 4.82
N THR A 50 -5.88 1.83 5.75
CA THR A 50 -7.31 1.61 5.45
C THR A 50 -8.14 2.89 5.59
N LEU A 51 -7.78 3.76 6.54
CA LEU A 51 -8.51 5.02 6.80
C LEU A 51 -8.34 6.05 5.66
N LEU A 52 -7.19 6.07 5.00
CA LEU A 52 -6.86 7.05 3.94
C LEU A 52 -6.95 6.48 2.51
N ALA A 53 -7.05 5.16 2.35
CA ALA A 53 -7.22 4.53 1.03
C ALA A 53 -8.69 4.39 0.60
N GLY A 54 -9.66 4.86 1.42
CA GLY A 54 -11.09 4.72 1.13
C GLY A 54 -11.60 3.27 1.19
N LYS A 55 -10.79 2.33 1.69
CA LYS A 55 -11.15 0.93 1.86
C LYS A 55 -11.62 0.72 3.30
N THR A 56 -12.92 0.61 3.49
CA THR A 56 -13.51 0.24 4.80
C THR A 56 -12.97 -1.11 5.25
N LEU A 57 -12.51 -1.17 6.50
CA LEU A 57 -12.28 -2.43 7.21
C LEU A 57 -13.62 -3.16 7.29
N GLN A 58 -13.79 -4.25 6.53
CA GLN A 58 -14.85 -5.23 6.73
C GLN A 58 -14.39 -6.30 7.70
#